data_AF-A0A7K6AFM7-F1
#
_entry.id   AF-A0A7K6AFM7-F1
#
_cell.length_a   1.000
_cell.length_b   1.000
_cell.length_c   1.000
_cell.angle_alpha   90.00
_cell.angle_beta   90.00
_cell.angle_gamma   90.00
#
_symmetry.space_group_name_H-M   'P 1'
#
loop_
_entity.id
_entity.type
_entity.pdbx_description
1 polymer ?
#
loop_
_entity_poly.entity_id
_entity_poly.type
_entity_poly.pdbx_seq_one_letter_code
_entity_poly.pdbx_strand_id
1 'polypeptide(L)' 'SFIDLTQKFYHAELEQTDFINAWEESKKQINAWVEEKTEGKIQNLLAEGILNTQTRLVLVNAIYFKGNWDSSFNKEKTRE' A
#
# COMPACT_ATOMS: atom_id res chain seq x y z
N SER A 1 3.98 -1.19 -24.60
CA SER A 1 4.68 -0.08 -23.93
C SER A 1 5.22 -0.55 -22.58
N PHE A 2 5.99 0.26 -21.86
CA PHE A 2 6.40 -0.08 -20.49
C PHE A 2 5.18 -0.32 -19.58
N ILE A 3 4.14 0.52 -19.69
CA ILE A 3 2.91 0.43 -18.90
C ILE A 3 2.12 -0.86 -19.18
N ASP A 4 2.05 -1.30 -20.45
CA ASP A 4 1.35 -2.54 -20.77
C ASP A 4 2.03 -3.76 -20.14
N LEU A 5 3.36 -3.73 -20.01
CA LEU A 5 4.13 -4.80 -19.39
C LEU A 5 3.94 -4.82 -17.87
N THR A 6 3.88 -3.65 -17.22
CA THR A 6 3.64 -3.58 -15.77
C THR A 6 2.24 -4.09 -15.43
N GLN A 7 1.23 -3.73 -16.22
CA GLN A 7 -0.12 -4.25 -16.04
C GLN A 7 -0.19 -5.76 -16.29
N LYS A 8 0.46 -6.25 -17.36
CA LYS A 8 0.42 -7.67 -17.74
C LYS A 8 1.09 -8.59 -16.72
N PHE A 9 2.25 -8.21 -16.19
CA PHE A 9 3.07 -9.10 -15.37
C PHE A 9 2.97 -8.84 -13.86
N TYR A 10 2.58 -7.63 -13.45
CA TYR A 10 2.52 -7.24 -12.04
C TYR A 10 1.12 -6.81 -11.61
N HIS A 11 0.15 -6.74 -12.52
CA HIS A 11 -1.18 -6.16 -12.28
C HIS A 11 -1.07 -4.74 -11.69
N ALA A 12 -0.01 -4.03 -12.06
CA ALA A 12 0.31 -2.72 -11.54
C ALA A 12 -0.33 -1.65 -12.43
N GLU A 13 -1.37 -1.02 -11.90
CA GLU A 13 -2.06 0.11 -12.52
C GLU A 13 -1.19 1.38 -12.42
N LEU A 14 -1.32 2.27 -13.41
CA LEU A 14 -0.69 3.59 -13.40
C LEU A 14 -1.74 4.63 -13.07
N GLU A 15 -1.49 5.42 -12.03
CA GLU A 15 -2.29 6.58 -11.68
C GLU A 15 -1.45 7.86 -11.78
N GLN A 16 -1.99 8.87 -12.45
CA GLN A 16 -1.37 10.20 -12.54
C GLN A 16 -1.86 11.07 -11.39
N THR A 17 -0.95 11.74 -10.70
CA THR A 17 -1.26 12.63 -9.58
C THR A 17 -0.32 13.84 -9.58
N ASP A 18 -0.70 14.91 -8.88
CA ASP A 18 0.05 16.16 -8.87
C ASP A 18 0.91 16.31 -7.62
N PHE A 19 2.13 15.78 -7.68
CA PHE A 19 3.11 15.97 -6.60
C PHE A 19 3.69 17.39 -6.55
N ILE A 20 3.57 18.22 -7.58
CA ILE A 20 4.17 19.57 -7.58
C ILE A 20 3.30 20.52 -6.76
N ASN A 21 1.99 20.51 -6.99
CA ASN A 21 1.07 21.44 -6.35
C ASN A 21 0.22 20.81 -5.25
N ALA A 22 0.08 19.48 -5.22
CA ALA A 22 -0.87 18.78 -4.35
C ALA A 22 -0.32 17.50 -3.71
N TRP A 23 0.99 17.43 -3.42
CA TRP A 23 1.62 16.21 -2.88
C TRP A 23 0.98 15.68 -1.58
N GLU A 24 0.44 16.56 -0.72
CA GLU A 24 -0.28 16.12 0.49
C GLU A 24 -1.57 15.37 0.15
N GLU A 25 -2.28 15.82 -0.88
CA GLU A 25 -3.50 15.16 -1.34
C GLU A 25 -3.18 13.86 -2.07
N SER A 26 -2.14 13.86 -2.92
CA SER A 26 -1.61 12.62 -3.52
C SER A 26 -1.22 11.60 -2.44
N LYS A 27 -0.62 12.04 -1.32
CA LYS A 27 -0.29 11.16 -0.18
C LYS A 27 -1.55 10.51 0.39
N LYS A 28 -2.61 11.29 0.61
CA LYS A 28 -3.89 10.78 1.15
C LYS A 28 -4.52 9.77 0.20
N GLN A 29 -4.53 10.05 -1.10
CA GLN A 29 -5.05 9.15 -2.12
C GLN A 29 -4.32 7.80 -2.11
N ILE A 30 -2.98 7.83 -2.09
CA ILE A 30 -2.17 6.60 -2.02
C ILE A 30 -2.46 5.82 -0.74
N ASN A 31 -2.50 6.49 0.42
CA ASN A 31 -2.78 5.83 1.69
C ASN A 31 -4.19 5.23 1.74
N ALA A 32 -5.19 5.94 1.22
CA ALA A 32 -6.57 5.45 1.15
C ALA A 32 -6.69 4.24 0.21
N TRP A 33 -6.01 4.26 -0.94
CA TRP A 33 -5.97 3.12 -1.85
C TRP A 33 -5.31 1.90 -1.20
N VAL A 34 -4.18 2.07 -0.50
CA VAL A 34 -3.52 0.97 0.22
C VAL A 34 -4.43 0.42 1.33
N GLU A 35 -5.09 1.31 2.07
CA GLU A 35 -6.02 0.91 3.12
C GLU A 35 -7.18 0.10 2.56
N GLU A 36 -7.78 0.54 1.45
CA GLU A 36 -8.85 -0.20 0.75
C GLU A 36 -8.36 -1.58 0.29
N LYS A 37 -7.22 -1.65 -0.41
CA LYS A 37 -6.67 -2.91 -0.94
C LYS A 37 -6.23 -3.89 0.14
N THR A 38 -6.02 -3.40 1.36
CA THR A 38 -5.59 -4.23 2.49
C THR A 38 -6.68 -4.40 3.54
N GLU A 39 -7.94 -4.08 3.22
CA GLU A 39 -9.09 -4.20 4.14
C GLU A 39 -8.84 -3.52 5.50
N GLY A 40 -8.24 -2.33 5.47
CA GLY A 40 -7.94 -1.54 6.66
C GLY A 40 -6.73 -2.05 7.48
N LYS A 41 -5.99 -3.05 7.00
CA LYS A 41 -4.86 -3.64 7.76
C LYS A 41 -3.59 -2.82 7.66
N ILE A 42 -3.38 -2.10 6.56
CA ILE A 42 -2.25 -1.20 6.38
C ILE A 42 -2.81 0.21 6.18
N GLN A 43 -2.59 1.05 7.18
CA GLN A 43 -2.99 2.45 7.19
C GLN A 43 -1.76 3.35 7.23
N ASN A 44 -1.89 4.54 6.65
CA ASN A 44 -0.82 5.57 6.68
C ASN A 44 0.55 5.06 6.19
N LEU A 45 0.57 4.25 5.12
CA LEU A 45 1.81 3.69 4.55
C LEU A 45 2.86 4.77 4.29
N LEU A 46 2.43 5.88 3.67
CA LEU A 46 3.24 7.07 3.47
C LEU A 46 3.05 8.01 4.67
N ALA A 47 4.08 8.08 5.51
CA ALA A 47 4.16 9.00 6.64
C ALA A 47 4.28 10.47 6.19
N GLU A 48 4.08 11.40 7.13
CA GLU A 48 4.35 12.82 6.89
C GLU A 48 5.81 13.09 6.48
N GLY A 49 6.00 14.06 5.60
CA GLY A 49 7.32 14.47 5.11
C GLY A 49 7.97 13.52 4.07
N ILE A 50 7.36 12.36 3.77
CA ILE A 50 7.91 11.42 2.77
C ILE A 50 7.78 11.96 1.34
N LEU A 51 6.62 12.56 1.02
CA LEU A 51 6.39 13.18 -0.29
C LEU A 51 6.64 14.68 -0.22
N ASN A 52 7.04 15.25 -1.36
CA ASN A 52 7.26 16.69 -1.52
C ASN A 52 7.17 17.09 -3.00
N THR A 53 7.35 18.39 -3.28
CA THR A 53 7.27 18.97 -4.63
C THR A 53 8.32 18.48 -5.62
N GLN A 54 9.36 17.76 -5.15
CA GLN A 54 10.38 17.13 -6.00
C GLN A 54 10.04 15.67 -6.33
N THR A 55 9.01 15.09 -5.71
CA THR A 55 8.55 13.73 -6.03
C THR A 55 8.04 13.66 -7.46
N ARG A 56 8.44 12.62 -8.20
CA ARG A 56 8.05 12.43 -9.61
C ARG A 56 7.35 11.10 -9.86
N LEU A 57 7.67 10.08 -9.08
CA LEU A 57 7.10 8.75 -9.19
C LEU A 57 7.12 8.09 -7.81
N VAL A 58 6.04 7.40 -7.49
CA VAL A 58 5.94 6.53 -6.30
C VAL A 58 5.53 5.15 -6.80
N LEU A 59 6.29 4.13 -6.41
CA LEU A 59 5.92 2.73 -6.63
C LEU A 59 5.43 2.15 -5.30
N VAL A 60 4.20 1.66 -5.28
CA VAL A 60 3.53 1.18 -4.06
C VAL A 60 3.30 -0.32 -4.16
N ASN A 61 3.65 -1.04 -3.09
CA ASN A 61 3.31 -2.45 -2.91
C ASN A 61 2.92 -2.65 -1.43
N ALA A 62 1.78 -3.30 -1.19
CA ALA A 62 1.29 -3.60 0.14
C ALA A 62 0.67 -4.99 0.13
N ILE A 63 1.08 -5.84 1.09
CA ILE A 63 0.62 -7.23 1.20
C ILE A 63 0.24 -7.50 2.66
N TYR A 64 -1.01 -7.92 2.86
CA TYR A 64 -1.48 -8.47 4.13
C TYR A 64 -1.72 -9.97 3.97
N PHE A 65 -1.25 -10.77 4.92
CA PHE A 65 -1.46 -12.20 4.94
C PHE A 65 -2.04 -12.65 6.27
N LYS A 66 -3.12 -13.44 6.20
CA LYS A 66 -3.73 -14.11 7.34
C LYS A 66 -3.93 -15.58 7.01
N GLY A 67 -3.09 -16.42 7.58
CA GLY A 67 -3.19 -17.88 7.46
C GLY A 67 -3.72 -18.50 8.74
N ASN A 68 -4.45 -19.60 8.59
CA ASN A 68 -4.70 -20.50 9.72
C ASN A 68 -3.50 -21.44 9.87
N TRP A 69 -3.17 -21.78 11.11
CA TRP A 69 -2.20 -22.82 11.40
C TRP A 69 -2.75 -24.17 11.00
N ASP A 70 -1.91 -25.01 10.39
CA ASP A 70 -2.21 -26.42 10.13
C ASP A 70 -2.45 -27.17 11.45
N SER A 71 -1.60 -26.92 12.45
CA SER A 71 -1.79 -27.35 13.84
C SER A 71 -1.97 -26.12 14.74
N SER A 72 -3.21 -25.84 15.13
CA SER A 72 -3.56 -24.66 15.92
C SER A 72 -3.15 -24.75 17.39
N PHE A 73 -2.77 -23.60 17.95
CA PHE A 73 -2.45 -23.48 19.38
C PHE A 73 -3.71 -23.62 20.25
N ASN A 74 -3.59 -24.32 21.37
CA ASN A 74 -4.62 -24.26 22.41
C ASN A 74 -4.52 -22.91 23.14
N LYS A 75 -5.53 -22.05 22.95
CA LYS A 75 -5.62 -20.72 23.57
C LYS A 75 -5.48 -20.77 25.10
N GLU A 76 -6.01 -21.80 25.75
CA GLU A 76 -5.96 -21.97 27.21
C GLU A 76 -4.54 -22.21 27.75
N LYS A 77 -3.60 -22.59 26.88
CA LYS A 77 -2.19 -22.78 27.23
C LYS A 77 -1.32 -21.56 26.94
N THR A 78 -1.88 -20.49 26.39
CA THR A 78 -1.16 -19.23 26.14
C THR A 78 -1.06 -18.43 27.45
N ARG A 79 0.14 -17.95 27.81
CA ARG A 79 0.46 -17.16 29.01
C ARG A 79 1.48 -16.08 28.64
N GLU A 80 1.55 -14.99 29.42
CA GLU A 80 2.58 -13.93 29.28
C GLU A 80 3.95 -14.39 29.80
#